data_AF-A0A4R7FLK1-F1
#
_entry.id   AF-A0A4R7FLK1-F1
#
_cell.length_a   1.000
_cell.length_b   1.000
_cell.length_c   1.000
_cell.angle_alpha   90.00
_cell.angle_beta   90.00
_cell.angle_gamma   90.00
#
_symmetry.space_group_name_H-M   'P 1'
#
loop_
_entity.id
_entity.type
_entity.pdbx_description
1 polymer ?
#
loop_
_entity_poly.entity_id
_entity_poly.type
_entity_poly.pdbx_seq_one_letter_code
_entity_poly.pdbx_strand_id
1 'polypeptide(L)'
;MSEHWGHAVVRLFMASSRDERPEYVGAYAEVRRGCQLELLRSLGDADLFRVEGDADQLKARDFAVVTERGPEQFDAVDPTTVPALRHLLEQVELARQIATRAHAGQTDKAGRPYIAHPQRVAARLTDLQAQAVAWLHDVLEDTNVTSEDLRIAGVDEDVIRVVDLLSRTGDDVDYSARIAADPLAREVKLADIADNTDPERTALLDPDTRDRLAEKYAHARRALGALEDDA
;
A
#
# COMPACT_ATOMS: atom_id res chain seq x y z
N MET A 1 37.77 -3.00 -18.02
CA MET A 1 36.94 -4.14 -17.55
C MET A 1 35.60 -3.55 -17.18
N SER A 2 34.51 -3.95 -17.84
CA SER A 2 33.17 -3.46 -17.49
C SER A 2 32.78 -4.03 -16.13
N GLU A 3 32.48 -3.17 -15.16
CA GLU A 3 31.87 -3.58 -13.91
C GLU A 3 30.48 -4.14 -14.24
N HIS A 4 30.26 -5.42 -13.94
CA HIS A 4 28.97 -6.06 -14.14
C HIS A 4 28.15 -5.87 -12.87
N TRP A 5 27.07 -5.12 -12.96
CA TRP A 5 26.12 -4.91 -11.87
C TRP A 5 25.06 -6.01 -11.93
N GLY A 6 24.80 -6.65 -10.80
CA GLY A 6 23.54 -7.37 -10.60
C GLY A 6 22.53 -6.38 -10.02
N HIS A 7 21.27 -6.46 -10.42
CA HIS A 7 20.22 -5.68 -9.77
C HIS A 7 19.32 -6.68 -9.05
N ALA A 8 19.07 -6.46 -7.77
CA ALA A 8 18.06 -7.19 -7.01
C ALA A 8 16.97 -6.18 -6.64
N VAL A 9 15.72 -6.51 -6.93
CA VAL A 9 14.59 -5.77 -6.36
C VAL A 9 14.36 -6.30 -4.95
N VAL A 10 14.33 -5.38 -4.00
CA VAL A 10 14.44 -5.69 -2.59
C VAL A 10 13.27 -5.05 -1.83
N ARG A 11 12.52 -5.82 -1.04
CA ARG A 11 11.33 -5.34 -0.29
C ARG A 11 11.61 -5.12 1.19
N LEU A 12 11.87 -3.90 1.63
CA LEU A 12 12.24 -3.65 3.03
C LEU A 12 11.06 -3.61 4.01
N PHE A 13 11.27 -4.21 5.18
CA PHE A 13 10.46 -4.02 6.38
C PHE A 13 11.31 -3.33 7.44
N MET A 14 10.89 -2.17 7.94
CA MET A 14 11.45 -1.62 9.16
C MET A 14 10.66 -2.16 10.35
N ALA A 15 11.31 -2.97 11.19
CA ALA A 15 10.77 -3.29 12.49
C ALA A 15 10.88 -2.04 13.38
N SER A 16 9.76 -1.36 13.61
CA SER A 16 9.63 -0.40 14.70
C SER A 16 9.89 -1.13 16.02
N SER A 17 10.67 -0.52 16.90
CA SER A 17 11.09 -1.11 18.15
C SER A 17 9.89 -1.50 19.04
N ARG A 18 9.74 -2.80 19.30
CA ARG A 18 8.87 -3.44 20.30
C ARG A 18 7.36 -3.14 20.16
N ASP A 19 6.62 -4.17 19.74
CA ASP A 19 5.16 -4.34 19.85
C ASP A 19 4.20 -3.67 18.85
N GLU A 20 4.67 -3.10 17.75
CA GLU A 20 3.76 -2.64 16.67
C GLU A 20 3.99 -3.40 15.36
N ARG A 21 2.89 -3.67 14.64
CA ARG A 21 2.89 -4.33 13.31
C ARG A 21 3.93 -3.63 12.41
N PRO A 22 4.74 -4.35 11.64
CA PRO A 22 5.81 -3.75 10.83
C PRO A 22 5.24 -2.65 9.94
N GLU A 23 5.73 -1.43 10.11
CA GLU A 23 5.39 -0.31 9.24
C GLU A 23 6.23 -0.39 7.97
N TYR A 24 5.55 -0.24 6.84
CA TYR A 24 6.16 -0.21 5.53
C TYR A 24 6.97 1.07 5.35
N VAL A 25 8.28 0.91 5.09
CA VAL A 25 9.14 1.99 4.60
C VAL A 25 9.94 1.38 3.46
N GLY A 26 9.39 1.44 2.25
CA GLY A 26 10.06 0.90 1.07
C GLY A 26 11.43 1.57 0.88
N ALA A 27 12.48 0.77 0.74
CA ALA A 27 13.74 1.26 0.19
C ALA A 27 14.32 0.26 -0.81
N TYR A 28 15.03 0.84 -1.76
CA TYR A 28 15.65 0.17 -2.90
C TYR A 28 17.15 0.01 -2.65
N ALA A 29 17.72 -1.15 -2.94
CA ALA A 29 19.15 -1.42 -2.81
C ALA A 29 19.75 -1.92 -4.14
N GLU A 30 20.89 -1.37 -4.53
CA GLU A 30 21.74 -1.87 -5.62
C GLU A 30 22.81 -2.79 -5.01
N VAL A 31 22.87 -4.06 -5.43
CA VAL A 31 23.87 -5.02 -4.92
C VAL A 31 24.91 -5.33 -5.99
N ARG A 32 26.18 -5.01 -5.74
CA ARG A 32 27.26 -5.33 -6.70
C ARG A 32 27.53 -6.83 -6.79
N ARG A 33 27.99 -7.25 -7.97
CA ARG A 33 28.42 -8.63 -8.23
C ARG A 33 29.66 -8.94 -7.36
N GLY A 34 29.52 -9.90 -6.44
CA GLY A 34 30.55 -10.24 -5.46
C GLY A 34 30.13 -10.09 -4.00
N CYS A 35 29.00 -9.40 -3.72
CA CYS A 35 28.39 -9.42 -2.39
C CYS A 35 27.80 -10.81 -2.08
N GLN A 36 27.97 -11.27 -0.84
CA GLN A 36 27.34 -12.48 -0.30
C GLN A 36 25.98 -12.15 0.31
N LEU A 37 25.01 -13.07 0.17
CA LEU A 37 23.69 -12.97 0.78
C LEU A 37 23.54 -14.09 1.82
N GLU A 38 23.28 -13.75 3.08
CA GLU A 38 22.97 -14.69 4.16
C GLU A 38 21.46 -14.62 4.48
N LEU A 39 20.74 -15.74 4.34
CA LEU A 39 19.33 -15.82 4.73
C LEU A 39 19.21 -15.71 6.26
N LEU A 40 18.58 -14.66 6.76
CA LEU A 40 18.35 -14.47 8.19
C LEU A 40 17.05 -15.12 8.65
N ARG A 41 15.98 -15.00 7.84
CA ARG A 41 14.65 -15.47 8.21
C ARG A 41 13.72 -15.57 7.00
N SER A 42 12.90 -16.61 6.97
CA SER A 42 11.76 -16.73 6.05
C SER A 42 10.47 -16.15 6.67
N LEU A 43 9.70 -15.41 5.89
CA LEU A 43 8.50 -14.66 6.27
C LEU A 43 7.29 -15.02 5.40
N GLY A 44 7.05 -16.32 5.18
CA GLY A 44 6.00 -16.79 4.27
C GLY A 44 6.46 -16.62 2.82
N ASP A 45 5.80 -15.74 2.06
CA ASP A 45 6.10 -15.51 0.63
C ASP A 45 7.30 -14.56 0.41
N ALA A 46 8.12 -14.32 1.45
CA ALA A 46 9.27 -13.42 1.40
C ALA A 46 10.41 -13.91 2.30
N ASP A 47 11.65 -13.63 1.91
CA ASP A 47 12.86 -14.02 2.64
C ASP A 47 13.73 -12.80 2.97
N LEU A 48 14.10 -12.66 4.24
CA LEU A 48 14.97 -11.60 4.73
C LEU A 48 16.44 -12.03 4.63
N PHE A 49 17.26 -11.24 3.94
CA PHE A 49 18.68 -11.50 3.76
C PHE A 49 19.56 -10.42 4.41
N ARG A 50 20.72 -10.82 4.91
CA ARG A 50 21.84 -9.92 5.17
C ARG A 50 22.71 -9.88 3.93
N VAL A 51 23.06 -8.69 3.48
CA VAL A 51 24.05 -8.49 2.40
C VAL A 51 25.40 -8.26 3.05
N GLU A 52 26.40 -9.08 2.72
CA GLU A 52 27.80 -8.89 3.12
C GLU A 52 28.64 -8.54 1.89
N GLY A 53 29.43 -7.48 1.97
CA GLY A 53 30.27 -6.99 0.88
C GLY A 53 31.18 -5.87 1.36
N ASP A 54 32.16 -5.49 0.54
CA ASP A 54 33.04 -4.35 0.85
C ASP A 54 32.20 -3.06 0.91
N ALA A 55 32.49 -2.15 1.85
CA ALA A 55 31.70 -0.94 2.07
C ALA A 55 31.68 -0.04 0.83
N ASP A 56 32.73 -0.07 0.01
CA ASP A 56 32.80 0.65 -1.27
C ASP A 56 31.94 0.02 -2.38
N GLN A 57 31.47 -1.21 -2.16
CA GLN A 57 30.55 -1.95 -3.04
C GLN A 57 29.09 -1.81 -2.64
N LEU A 58 28.82 -1.21 -1.48
CA LEU A 58 27.49 -0.93 -0.94
C LEU A 58 27.26 0.58 -1.01
N LYS A 59 26.20 1.03 -1.69
CA LYS A 59 25.80 2.45 -1.61
C LYS A 59 24.71 2.61 -0.57
N ALA A 60 24.99 3.46 0.41
CA ALA A 60 24.28 3.63 1.68
C ALA A 60 22.74 3.67 1.57
N ARG A 61 22.09 2.63 2.13
CA ARG A 61 20.87 2.63 2.96
C ARG A 61 20.42 1.18 3.13
N ASP A 62 21.13 0.49 4.02
CA ASP A 62 21.37 -0.95 3.92
C ASP A 62 20.39 -1.77 4.75
N PHE A 63 19.38 -2.34 4.08
CA PHE A 63 18.86 -3.68 4.39
C PHE A 63 18.39 -4.31 3.06
N ALA A 64 18.28 -5.65 2.98
CA ALA A 64 17.67 -6.27 1.82
C ALA A 64 16.79 -7.51 2.12
N VAL A 65 15.57 -7.55 1.58
CA VAL A 65 14.73 -8.75 1.43
C VAL A 65 14.72 -9.11 -0.05
N VAL A 66 15.19 -10.30 -0.39
CA VAL A 66 15.22 -10.83 -1.77
C VAL A 66 14.13 -11.88 -1.87
N THR A 67 13.30 -11.85 -2.90
CA THR A 67 12.32 -12.93 -3.14
C THR A 67 12.81 -13.87 -4.23
N GLU A 68 12.83 -15.17 -3.90
CA GLU A 68 12.87 -16.34 -4.79
C GLU A 68 13.84 -16.32 -5.97
N ARG A 69 15.15 -16.50 -5.70
CA ARG A 69 16.06 -17.42 -6.41
C ARG A 69 17.48 -17.23 -5.87
N GLY A 70 18.21 -18.33 -5.69
CA GLY A 70 19.59 -18.30 -5.19
C GLY A 70 20.54 -17.51 -6.11
N PRO A 71 21.73 -17.11 -5.60
CA PRO A 71 22.69 -16.24 -6.30
C PRO A 71 23.16 -16.74 -7.67
N GLU A 72 23.04 -18.04 -7.92
CA GLU A 72 23.41 -18.72 -9.16
C GLU A 72 22.38 -18.54 -10.30
N GLN A 73 21.17 -18.02 -10.01
CA GLN A 73 20.01 -18.00 -10.91
C GLN A 73 19.37 -16.62 -11.09
N PHE A 74 20.08 -15.54 -10.78
CA PHE A 74 19.66 -14.20 -11.17
C PHE A 74 19.87 -14.04 -12.68
N ASP A 75 18.84 -14.32 -13.47
CA ASP A 75 18.72 -13.68 -14.78
C ASP A 75 18.78 -12.17 -14.58
N ALA A 76 19.50 -11.46 -15.45
CA ALA A 76 19.67 -10.02 -15.33
C ALA A 76 18.27 -9.37 -15.19
N VAL A 77 18.01 -8.74 -14.03
CA VAL A 77 16.79 -7.94 -13.86
C VAL A 77 16.79 -6.89 -14.96
N ASP A 78 15.68 -6.82 -15.70
CA ASP A 78 15.53 -5.88 -16.79
C ASP A 78 15.87 -4.47 -16.29
N PRO A 79 16.82 -3.75 -16.94
CA PRO A 79 17.25 -2.43 -16.50
C PRO A 79 16.10 -1.40 -16.44
N THR A 80 14.94 -1.67 -17.03
CA THR A 80 13.73 -0.85 -16.93
C THR A 80 12.90 -1.13 -15.67
N THR A 81 13.05 -2.28 -15.01
CA THR A 81 12.30 -2.65 -13.79
C THR A 81 12.68 -1.78 -12.59
N VAL A 82 13.95 -1.39 -12.49
CA VAL A 82 14.45 -0.58 -11.37
C VAL A 82 13.87 0.84 -11.36
N PRO A 83 13.92 1.61 -12.47
CA PRO A 83 13.25 2.89 -12.55
C PRO A 83 11.74 2.82 -12.30
N ALA A 84 11.05 1.81 -12.86
CA ALA A 84 9.61 1.65 -12.68
C ALA A 84 9.24 1.40 -11.21
N LEU A 85 9.97 0.52 -10.52
CA LEU A 85 9.74 0.28 -9.10
C LEU A 85 10.02 1.51 -8.24
N ARG A 86 11.11 2.24 -8.54
CA ARG A 86 11.43 3.48 -7.82
C ARG A 86 10.30 4.49 -7.95
N HIS A 87 9.78 4.68 -9.16
CA HIS A 87 8.66 5.57 -9.42
C HIS A 87 7.43 5.17 -8.59
N LEU A 88 7.07 3.88 -8.55
CA LEU A 88 5.96 3.39 -7.72
C LEU A 88 6.17 3.66 -6.22
N LEU A 89 7.39 3.50 -5.70
CA LEU A 89 7.72 3.84 -4.31
C LEU A 89 7.57 5.34 -4.04
N GLU A 90 8.03 6.17 -4.98
CA GLU A 90 7.87 7.63 -4.92
C GLU A 90 6.39 8.02 -4.95
N GLN A 91 5.55 7.34 -5.74
CA GLN A 91 4.10 7.54 -5.77
C GLN A 91 3.44 7.19 -4.41
N VAL A 92 3.84 6.09 -3.77
CA VAL A 92 3.32 5.72 -2.43
C VAL A 92 3.67 6.79 -1.39
N GLU A 93 4.91 7.25 -1.39
CA GLU A 93 5.36 8.28 -0.44
C GLU A 93 4.70 9.63 -0.70
N LEU A 94 4.54 10.02 -1.97
CA LEU A 94 3.80 11.23 -2.36
C LEU A 94 2.34 11.17 -1.90
N ALA A 95 1.66 10.06 -2.18
CA ALA A 95 0.28 9.81 -1.76
C ALA A 95 0.12 9.90 -0.23
N ARG A 96 1.02 9.25 0.52
CA ARG A 96 1.06 9.33 1.98
C ARG A 96 1.19 10.76 2.48
N GLN A 97 2.09 11.55 1.90
CA GLN A 97 2.30 12.94 2.30
C GLN A 97 1.08 13.81 2.00
N ILE A 98 0.41 13.62 0.86
CA ILE A 98 -0.82 14.33 0.51
C ILE A 98 -1.91 13.99 1.52
N ALA A 99 -2.18 12.71 1.74
CA ALA A 99 -3.20 12.25 2.69
C ALA A 99 -2.96 12.77 4.11
N THR A 100 -1.71 12.75 4.57
CA THR A 100 -1.31 13.26 5.89
C THR A 100 -1.64 14.74 6.06
N ARG A 101 -1.40 15.55 5.02
CA ARG A 101 -1.72 16.99 5.04
C ARG A 101 -3.21 17.23 4.90
N ALA A 102 -3.89 16.51 4.01
CA ALA A 102 -5.30 16.69 3.70
C ALA A 102 -6.21 16.35 4.91
N HIS A 103 -5.89 15.28 5.63
CA HIS A 103 -6.64 14.85 6.82
C HIS A 103 -6.12 15.45 8.13
N ALA A 104 -5.26 16.47 8.08
CA ALA A 104 -4.71 17.10 9.29
C ALA A 104 -5.82 17.70 10.15
N GLY A 105 -5.93 17.25 11.41
CA GLY A 105 -6.96 17.68 12.36
C GLY A 105 -8.30 16.94 12.24
N GLN A 106 -8.48 16.07 11.24
CA GLN A 106 -9.66 15.20 11.15
C GLN A 106 -9.56 14.06 12.17
N THR A 107 -10.71 13.69 12.74
CA THR A 107 -10.82 12.56 13.68
C THR A 107 -11.79 11.51 13.15
N ASP A 108 -11.53 10.24 13.47
CA ASP A 108 -12.43 9.13 13.17
C ASP A 108 -13.61 9.08 14.14
N LYS A 109 -14.53 8.12 13.90
CA LYS A 109 -15.74 7.93 14.73
C LYS A 109 -15.44 7.58 16.19
N ALA A 110 -14.21 7.18 16.51
CA ALA A 110 -13.74 6.90 17.87
C ALA A 110 -12.90 8.06 18.46
N GLY A 111 -12.87 9.22 17.79
CA GLY A 111 -12.13 10.41 18.21
C GLY A 111 -10.61 10.33 18.02
N ARG A 112 -10.10 9.34 17.29
CA ARG A 112 -8.66 9.20 17.01
C ARG A 112 -8.27 9.94 15.72
N PRO A 113 -7.00 10.32 15.51
CA PRO A 113 -6.57 10.95 14.26
C PRO A 113 -6.93 10.09 13.04
N TYR A 114 -7.64 10.69 12.09
CA TYR A 114 -8.21 9.94 10.96
C TYR A 114 -7.14 9.33 10.03
N ILE A 115 -5.96 9.96 9.92
CA ILE A 115 -4.84 9.47 9.07
C ILE A 115 -4.41 8.02 9.34
N ALA A 116 -4.67 7.51 10.55
CA ALA A 116 -4.41 6.12 10.87
C ALA A 116 -5.25 5.13 10.05
N HIS A 117 -6.41 5.56 9.51
CA HIS A 117 -7.24 4.73 8.63
C HIS A 117 -6.59 4.48 7.26
N PRO A 118 -6.28 5.49 6.43
CA PRO A 118 -5.56 5.28 5.17
C PRO A 118 -4.27 4.48 5.33
N GLN A 119 -3.52 4.71 6.44
CA GLN A 119 -2.32 3.92 6.76
C GLN A 119 -2.62 2.42 6.90
N ARG A 120 -3.65 2.05 7.67
CA ARG A 120 -4.01 0.64 7.87
C ARG A 120 -4.60 0.01 6.61
N VAL A 121 -5.31 0.78 5.78
CA VAL A 121 -5.81 0.28 4.49
C VAL A 121 -4.63 -0.03 3.56
N ALA A 122 -3.69 0.90 3.40
CA ALA A 122 -2.49 0.69 2.59
C ALA A 122 -1.65 -0.50 3.10
N ALA A 123 -1.50 -0.66 4.42
CA ALA A 123 -0.75 -1.78 5.01
C ALA A 123 -1.36 -3.18 4.76
N ARG A 124 -2.61 -3.26 4.28
CA ARG A 124 -3.25 -4.53 3.88
C ARG A 124 -2.94 -4.92 2.43
N LEU A 125 -2.34 -4.03 1.65
CA LEU A 125 -2.12 -4.20 0.21
C LEU A 125 -0.65 -4.47 -0.08
N THR A 126 -0.37 -5.40 -0.99
CA THR A 126 1.01 -5.75 -1.39
C THR A 126 1.46 -5.03 -2.65
N ASP A 127 0.53 -4.63 -3.52
CA ASP A 127 0.82 -3.88 -4.74
C ASP A 127 1.06 -2.40 -4.42
N LEU A 128 2.11 -1.80 -5.00
CA LEU A 128 2.50 -0.43 -4.69
C LEU A 128 1.53 0.61 -5.26
N GLN A 129 0.96 0.35 -6.44
CA GLN A 129 -0.03 1.24 -7.02
C GLN A 129 -1.32 1.20 -6.16
N ALA A 130 -1.72 0.01 -5.70
CA ALA A 130 -2.83 -0.17 -4.75
C ALA A 130 -2.57 0.56 -3.42
N GLN A 131 -1.34 0.53 -2.90
CA GLN A 131 -0.97 1.30 -1.71
C GLN A 131 -1.09 2.82 -1.94
N ALA A 132 -0.63 3.34 -3.08
CA ALA A 132 -0.77 4.75 -3.41
C ALA A 132 -2.25 5.18 -3.50
N VAL A 133 -3.09 4.36 -4.15
CA VAL A 133 -4.54 4.56 -4.20
C VAL A 133 -5.14 4.53 -2.78
N ALA A 134 -4.79 3.55 -1.96
CA ALA A 134 -5.32 3.41 -0.60
C ALA A 134 -4.98 4.59 0.31
N TRP A 135 -3.81 5.20 0.16
CA TRP A 135 -3.48 6.43 0.87
C TRP A 135 -4.43 7.58 0.50
N LEU A 136 -4.88 7.65 -0.76
CA LEU A 136 -5.68 8.75 -1.30
C LEU A 136 -7.18 8.46 -1.35
N HIS A 137 -7.63 7.25 -1.01
CA HIS A 137 -8.99 6.79 -1.37
C HIS A 137 -10.13 7.65 -0.84
N ASP A 138 -9.98 8.27 0.33
CA ASP A 138 -10.97 9.16 0.95
C ASP A 138 -10.57 10.65 0.81
N VAL A 139 -9.44 10.98 0.18
CA VAL A 139 -8.94 12.36 0.10
C VAL A 139 -9.88 13.26 -0.69
N LEU A 140 -10.41 12.79 -1.82
CA LEU A 140 -11.33 13.61 -2.63
C LEU A 140 -12.74 13.67 -2.04
N GLU A 141 -13.14 12.68 -1.23
CA GLU A 141 -14.47 12.62 -0.61
C GLU A 141 -14.54 13.45 0.69
N ASP A 142 -13.51 13.36 1.54
CA ASP A 142 -13.52 13.91 2.90
C ASP A 142 -12.77 15.23 3.05
N THR A 143 -12.09 15.72 2.00
CA THR A 143 -11.26 16.93 2.08
C THR A 143 -11.54 17.91 0.93
N ASN A 144 -10.86 19.06 0.94
CA ASN A 144 -10.97 20.05 -0.14
C ASN A 144 -10.00 19.80 -1.31
N VAL A 145 -9.23 18.71 -1.27
CA VAL A 145 -8.30 18.34 -2.35
C VAL A 145 -9.10 17.86 -3.56
N THR A 146 -8.73 18.31 -4.75
CA THR A 146 -9.34 17.91 -6.02
C THR A 146 -8.41 16.99 -6.82
N SER A 147 -8.97 16.28 -7.81
CA SER A 147 -8.19 15.46 -8.73
C SER A 147 -7.16 16.30 -9.51
N GLU A 148 -7.45 17.58 -9.73
CA GLU A 148 -6.50 18.52 -10.35
C GLU A 148 -5.33 18.86 -9.41
N ASP A 149 -5.59 19.02 -8.12
CA ASP A 149 -4.51 19.21 -7.14
C ASP A 149 -3.58 17.99 -7.07
N LEU A 150 -4.13 16.77 -7.17
CA LEU A 150 -3.34 15.53 -7.24
C LEU A 150 -2.46 15.49 -8.50
N ARG A 151 -3.03 15.87 -9.65
CA ARG A 151 -2.30 15.97 -10.92
C ARG A 151 -1.16 16.98 -10.85
N ILE A 152 -1.42 18.17 -10.30
CA ILE A 152 -0.41 19.22 -10.09
C ILE A 152 0.70 18.74 -9.14
N ALA A 153 0.36 17.95 -8.12
CA ALA A 153 1.33 17.38 -7.19
C ALA A 153 2.21 16.28 -7.81
N GLY A 154 1.88 15.79 -9.01
CA GLY A 154 2.63 14.75 -9.72
C GLY A 154 2.18 13.32 -9.39
N VAL A 155 0.94 13.15 -8.93
CA VAL A 155 0.34 11.82 -8.79
C VAL A 155 0.03 11.26 -10.19
N ASP A 156 0.33 9.98 -10.42
CA ASP A 156 0.08 9.33 -11.70
C ASP A 156 -1.41 9.31 -12.06
N GLU A 157 -1.72 9.51 -13.35
CA GLU A 157 -3.10 9.51 -13.85
C GLU A 157 -3.87 8.21 -13.53
N ASP A 158 -3.20 7.06 -13.58
CA ASP A 158 -3.83 5.78 -13.28
C ASP A 158 -4.20 5.66 -11.79
N VAL A 159 -3.42 6.29 -10.89
CA VAL A 159 -3.77 6.38 -9.46
C VAL A 159 -4.95 7.34 -9.29
N ILE A 160 -4.89 8.53 -9.89
CA ILE A 160 -5.97 9.54 -9.82
C ILE A 160 -7.29 8.96 -10.31
N ARG A 161 -7.30 8.28 -11.46
CA ARG A 161 -8.49 7.64 -12.04
C ARG A 161 -9.17 6.68 -11.07
N VAL A 162 -8.40 5.89 -10.32
CA VAL A 162 -8.93 4.92 -9.36
C VAL A 162 -9.43 5.63 -8.10
N VAL A 163 -8.73 6.66 -7.64
CA VAL A 163 -9.18 7.48 -6.50
C VAL A 163 -10.51 8.19 -6.83
N ASP A 164 -10.65 8.75 -8.04
CA ASP A 164 -11.90 9.31 -8.53
C ASP A 164 -13.02 8.26 -8.56
N LEU A 165 -12.71 7.02 -8.96
CA LEU A 165 -13.66 5.91 -8.97
C LEU A 165 -14.12 5.51 -7.57
N LEU A 166 -13.22 5.58 -6.58
CA LEU A 166 -13.50 5.26 -5.18
C LEU A 166 -14.26 6.36 -4.44
N SER A 167 -14.21 7.60 -4.94
CA SER A 167 -14.83 8.76 -4.30
C SER A 167 -16.31 8.85 -4.66
N ARG A 168 -17.19 8.92 -3.65
CA ARG A 168 -18.64 9.05 -3.91
C ARG A 168 -19.01 10.48 -4.25
N THR A 169 -19.53 10.71 -5.45
CA THR A 169 -20.14 11.98 -5.83
C THR A 169 -21.68 11.88 -5.78
N GLY A 170 -22.30 12.38 -4.71
CA GLY A 170 -23.77 12.48 -4.61
C GLY A 170 -24.50 11.13 -4.55
N ASP A 171 -25.72 11.09 -5.09
CA ASP A 171 -26.57 9.89 -5.15
C ASP A 171 -26.16 8.98 -6.32
N ASP A 172 -24.95 8.43 -6.24
CA ASP A 172 -24.41 7.51 -7.24
C ASP A 172 -24.96 6.09 -7.03
N VAL A 173 -26.02 5.78 -7.78
CA VAL A 173 -26.73 4.48 -7.76
C VAL A 173 -25.85 3.33 -8.28
N ASP A 174 -24.89 3.63 -9.17
CA ASP A 174 -24.05 2.61 -9.83
C ASP A 174 -22.65 2.46 -9.18
N TYR A 175 -22.37 3.21 -8.11
CA TYR A 175 -21.08 3.25 -7.42
C TYR A 175 -20.45 1.86 -7.19
N SER A 176 -21.20 0.95 -6.57
CA SER A 176 -20.70 -0.39 -6.24
C SER A 176 -20.41 -1.22 -7.50
N ALA A 177 -21.21 -1.08 -8.55
CA ALA A 177 -21.02 -1.81 -9.81
C ALA A 177 -19.77 -1.30 -10.55
N ARG A 178 -19.53 0.02 -10.54
CA ARG A 178 -18.33 0.63 -11.13
C ARG A 178 -17.05 0.17 -10.41
N ILE A 179 -17.08 0.15 -9.07
CA ILE A 179 -15.95 -0.38 -8.29
C ILE A 179 -15.75 -1.87 -8.55
N ALA A 180 -16.83 -2.67 -8.58
CA ALA A 180 -16.73 -4.11 -8.82
C ALA A 180 -16.08 -4.45 -10.18
N ALA A 181 -16.25 -3.59 -11.19
CA ALA A 181 -15.70 -3.76 -12.53
C ALA A 181 -14.20 -3.41 -12.66
N ASP A 182 -13.63 -2.65 -11.72
CA ASP A 182 -12.21 -2.28 -11.72
C ASP A 182 -11.46 -3.08 -10.64
N PRO A 183 -10.53 -3.98 -11.01
CA PRO A 183 -9.85 -4.86 -10.06
C PRO A 183 -9.11 -4.11 -8.95
N LEU A 184 -8.45 -3.00 -9.29
CA LEU A 184 -7.65 -2.22 -8.35
C LEU A 184 -8.56 -1.46 -7.38
N ALA A 185 -9.61 -0.81 -7.89
CA ALA A 185 -10.60 -0.16 -7.04
C ALA A 185 -11.30 -1.16 -6.12
N ARG A 186 -11.69 -2.33 -6.65
CA ARG A 186 -12.29 -3.41 -5.87
C ARG A 186 -11.39 -3.87 -4.74
N GLU A 187 -10.10 -4.10 -5.02
CA GLU A 187 -9.13 -4.52 -4.01
C GLU A 187 -8.99 -3.49 -2.89
N VAL A 188 -8.78 -2.21 -3.24
CA VAL A 188 -8.68 -1.13 -2.24
C VAL A 188 -9.99 -1.00 -1.46
N LYS A 189 -11.15 -1.10 -2.11
CA LYS A 189 -12.44 -0.98 -1.41
C LYS A 189 -12.67 -2.12 -0.44
N LEU A 190 -12.22 -3.33 -0.76
CA LEU A 190 -12.29 -4.46 0.16
C LEU A 190 -11.36 -4.28 1.36
N ALA A 191 -10.16 -3.72 1.15
CA ALA A 191 -9.25 -3.38 2.24
C ALA A 191 -9.81 -2.27 3.15
N ASP A 192 -10.45 -1.25 2.58
CA ASP A 192 -11.19 -0.21 3.30
C ASP A 192 -12.30 -0.85 4.17
N ILE A 193 -13.16 -1.68 3.57
CA ILE A 193 -14.23 -2.38 4.28
C ILE A 193 -13.65 -3.24 5.41
N ALA A 194 -12.54 -3.94 5.19
CA ALA A 194 -11.87 -4.74 6.21
C ALA A 194 -11.37 -3.90 7.39
N ASP A 195 -10.89 -2.67 7.17
CA ASP A 195 -10.54 -1.75 8.26
C ASP A 195 -11.76 -1.23 9.01
N ASN A 196 -12.81 -0.89 8.26
CA ASN A 196 -14.04 -0.33 8.81
C ASN A 196 -14.90 -1.35 9.57
N THR A 197 -14.70 -2.65 9.30
CA THR A 197 -15.39 -3.77 9.97
C THR A 197 -14.52 -4.52 10.96
N ASP A 198 -13.31 -4.02 11.25
CA ASP A 198 -12.38 -4.63 12.21
C ASP A 198 -13.05 -4.76 13.61
N PRO A 199 -13.08 -5.95 14.22
CA PRO A 199 -13.75 -6.17 15.50
C PRO A 199 -13.19 -5.33 16.65
N GLU A 200 -11.89 -5.10 16.70
CA GLU A 200 -11.26 -4.28 17.76
C GLU A 200 -11.65 -2.81 17.59
N ARG A 201 -11.74 -2.32 16.35
CA ARG A 201 -12.19 -0.94 16.06
C ARG A 201 -13.67 -0.75 16.33
N THR A 202 -14.50 -1.66 15.84
CA THR A 202 -15.97 -1.58 15.98
C THR A 202 -16.41 -1.74 17.44
N ALA A 203 -15.60 -2.40 18.29
CA ALA A 203 -15.83 -2.46 19.73
C ALA A 203 -15.68 -1.11 20.46
N LEU A 204 -15.03 -0.12 19.84
CA LEU A 204 -14.89 1.23 20.39
C LEU A 204 -16.09 2.14 20.06
N LEU A 205 -16.99 1.68 19.19
CA LEU A 205 -18.15 2.45 18.74
C LEU A 205 -19.38 2.16 19.63
N ASP A 206 -20.33 3.08 19.63
CA ASP A 206 -21.64 2.82 20.21
C ASP A 206 -22.37 1.68 19.46
N PRO A 207 -23.26 0.93 20.14
CA PRO A 207 -23.94 -0.21 19.52
C PRO A 207 -24.70 0.12 18.24
N ASP A 208 -25.41 1.25 18.19
CA ASP A 208 -26.24 1.63 17.04
C ASP A 208 -25.37 1.94 15.82
N THR A 209 -24.26 2.67 16.01
CA THR A 209 -23.29 2.93 14.95
C THR A 209 -22.66 1.64 14.45
N ARG A 210 -22.27 0.73 15.34
CA ARG A 210 -21.67 -0.56 14.98
C ARG A 210 -22.62 -1.40 14.12
N ASP A 211 -23.88 -1.54 14.54
CA ASP A 211 -24.85 -2.39 13.84
C ASP A 211 -25.17 -1.81 12.45
N ARG A 212 -25.34 -0.49 12.35
CA ARG A 212 -25.54 0.20 11.06
C ARG A 212 -24.36 0.02 10.12
N LEU A 213 -23.11 0.12 10.61
CA LEU A 213 -21.93 -0.08 9.79
C LEU A 213 -21.80 -1.54 9.34
N ALA A 214 -22.08 -2.50 10.22
CA ALA A 214 -22.08 -3.91 9.87
C ALA A 214 -23.05 -4.23 8.73
N GLU A 215 -24.29 -3.72 8.79
CA GLU A 215 -25.28 -3.88 7.72
C GLU A 215 -24.83 -3.21 6.41
N LYS A 216 -24.38 -1.94 6.49
CA LYS A 216 -23.87 -1.19 5.33
C LYS A 216 -22.76 -1.94 4.62
N TYR A 217 -21.78 -2.46 5.36
CA TYR A 217 -20.62 -3.12 4.77
C TYR A 217 -20.88 -4.56 4.34
N ALA A 218 -21.81 -5.28 4.97
CA ALA A 218 -22.28 -6.56 4.47
C ALA A 218 -22.91 -6.42 3.08
N HIS A 219 -23.76 -5.39 2.88
CA HIS A 219 -24.32 -5.06 1.57
C HIS A 219 -23.21 -4.71 0.55
N ALA A 220 -22.26 -3.86 0.93
CA ALA A 220 -21.15 -3.49 0.04
C ALA A 220 -20.31 -4.69 -0.39
N ARG A 221 -19.99 -5.62 0.53
CA ARG A 221 -19.24 -6.84 0.20
C ARG A 221 -19.97 -7.75 -0.79
N ARG A 222 -21.29 -7.92 -0.65
CA ARG A 222 -22.09 -8.67 -1.65
C ARG A 222 -22.06 -7.99 -3.01
N ALA A 223 -22.25 -6.67 -3.05
CA ALA A 223 -22.21 -5.91 -4.30
C ALA A 223 -20.84 -5.96 -5.01
N LEU A 224 -19.75 -6.15 -4.26
CA LEU A 224 -18.40 -6.36 -4.78
C LEU A 224 -18.07 -7.83 -5.08
N GLY A 225 -19.03 -8.76 -4.95
CA GLY A 225 -18.82 -10.20 -5.15
C GLY A 225 -17.82 -10.83 -4.18
N ALA A 226 -17.76 -10.31 -2.94
CA ALA A 226 -16.85 -10.78 -1.87
C ALA A 226 -17.56 -11.57 -0.76
N LEU A 227 -18.85 -11.85 -0.96
CA LEU A 227 -19.66 -12.81 -0.23
C LEU A 227 -20.44 -13.56 -1.33
N GLU A 228 -20.36 -14.89 -1.36
CA GLU A 228 -21.28 -15.68 -2.18
C GLU A 228 -22.70 -15.47 -1.62
N ASP A 229 -23.69 -15.38 -2.51
CA ASP A 229 -25.08 -15.45 -2.06
C ASP A 229 -25.27 -16.80 -1.37
N ASP A 230 -25.66 -16.79 -0.09
CA ASP A 230 -26.09 -17.99 0.61
C ASP A 230 -27.32 -18.54 -0.13
N ALA A 231 -27.08 -19.48 -1.05
CA ALA A 231 -28.08 -20.20 -1.82
C ALA A 231 -28.65 -21.40 -1.04
#